data_AF-A0A6J4KRW4-F1
#
_entry.id   AF-A0A6J4KRW4-F1
#
_cell.length_a   1.000
_cell.length_b   1.000
_cell.length_c   1.000
_cell.angle_alpha   90.00
_cell.angle_beta   90.00
_cell.angle_gamma   90.00
#
_symmetry.space_group_name_H-M   'P 1'
#
loop_
_entity.id
_entity.type
_entity.pdbx_description
1 polymer ?
#
loop_
_entity_poly.entity_id
_entity_poly.type
_entity_poly.pdbx_seq_one_letter_code
_entity_poly.pdbx_strand_id
1 'polypeptide(L)'
;DLGVQPTFGSTQWSVTLVAPPGERLKPGLYPDVGCPVTTFGRAAGLQVTYDRPKCEATDTIWGWISIRQIEFDAAGNVSKLEAAYSQRVGSTTAPAWTGQLRYKASPMSLAVSAASDSPWGTVRQTNYGDTSMFKLSGDASQIYYEASVLKDYWSVVIAPPAGQALKVGRFETRAETSAQFAALNVVRGLDSPLYCPDSRGIVTVEDVAFDGAGQVTAMRARFEYRCTPLGQPLRGDIRFNR
;
A
#
# COMPACT_ATOMS: atom_id res chain seq x y z
N ASP A 1 1.02 -0.13 -23.07
CA ASP A 1 2.37 -0.37 -22.51
C ASP A 1 2.79 0.80 -21.65
N LEU A 2 3.49 0.53 -20.55
CA LEU A 2 4.07 1.54 -19.67
C LEU A 2 5.59 1.45 -19.75
N GLY A 3 6.24 2.48 -20.28
CA GLY A 3 7.71 2.59 -20.30
C GLY A 3 8.20 3.63 -19.29
N VAL A 4 9.12 3.24 -18.41
CA VAL A 4 9.89 4.19 -17.58
C VAL A 4 11.32 4.21 -18.12
N GLN A 5 11.82 5.37 -18.54
CA GLN A 5 13.15 5.55 -19.11
C GLN A 5 14.00 6.49 -18.25
N PRO A 6 14.66 6.01 -17.18
CA PRO A 6 15.59 6.83 -16.43
C PRO A 6 16.92 6.95 -17.20
N THR A 7 17.42 8.18 -17.33
CA THR A 7 18.72 8.48 -17.93
C THR A 7 19.76 8.68 -16.83
N PHE A 8 20.84 7.90 -16.84
CA PHE A 8 21.99 8.09 -15.95
C PHE A 8 23.25 8.25 -16.82
N GLY A 9 23.74 9.47 -17.00
CA GLY A 9 24.88 9.74 -17.89
C GLY A 9 24.55 9.43 -19.36
N SER A 10 25.41 8.70 -20.07
CA SER A 10 25.22 8.29 -21.47
C SER A 10 24.42 6.99 -21.63
N THR A 11 23.89 6.44 -20.54
CA THR A 11 23.33 5.09 -20.48
C THR A 11 21.82 5.14 -20.27
N GLN A 12 21.07 4.51 -21.17
CA GLN A 12 19.62 4.50 -21.14
C GLN A 12 19.11 3.16 -20.63
N TRP A 13 18.49 3.20 -19.45
CA TRP A 13 17.69 2.09 -18.96
C TRP A 13 16.25 2.28 -19.41
N SER A 14 15.56 1.19 -19.71
CA SER A 14 14.10 1.24 -19.82
C SER A 14 13.48 0.03 -19.12
N VAL A 15 12.34 0.26 -18.46
CA VAL A 15 11.49 -0.81 -17.97
C VAL A 15 10.12 -0.64 -18.58
N THR A 16 9.71 -1.64 -19.36
CA THR A 16 8.41 -1.72 -20.01
C THR A 16 7.56 -2.76 -19.29
N LEU A 17 6.40 -2.33 -18.80
CA LEU A 17 5.36 -3.19 -18.22
C LEU A 17 4.16 -3.22 -19.18
N VAL A 18 3.66 -4.41 -19.49
CA VAL A 18 2.52 -4.60 -20.38
C VAL A 18 1.43 -5.39 -19.67
N ALA A 19 0.19 -4.90 -19.74
CA ALA A 19 -0.95 -5.61 -19.16
C ALA A 19 -1.24 -6.90 -19.94
N PRO A 20 -1.90 -7.89 -19.32
CA PRO A 20 -2.50 -8.99 -20.06
C PRO A 20 -3.37 -8.48 -21.22
N PRO A 21 -3.44 -9.19 -22.36
CA PRO A 21 -4.25 -8.76 -23.50
C PRO A 21 -5.71 -8.50 -23.13
N GLY A 22 -6.21 -7.32 -23.51
CA GLY A 22 -7.58 -6.87 -23.20
C GLY A 22 -7.78 -6.33 -21.77
N GLU A 23 -6.72 -6.29 -20.95
CA GLU A 23 -6.78 -5.74 -19.60
C GLU A 23 -5.96 -4.45 -19.45
N ARG A 24 -6.14 -3.78 -18.30
CA ARG A 24 -5.26 -2.70 -17.85
C ARG A 24 -4.43 -3.19 -16.68
N LEU A 25 -3.21 -2.65 -16.54
CA LEU A 25 -2.43 -2.85 -15.33
C LEU A 25 -3.22 -2.28 -14.14
N LYS A 26 -3.33 -3.09 -13.09
CA LYS A 26 -4.00 -2.80 -11.82
C LYS A 26 -3.12 -3.29 -10.68
N PRO A 27 -3.32 -2.81 -9.44
CA PRO A 27 -2.62 -3.37 -8.29
C PRO A 27 -2.81 -4.89 -8.23
N GLY A 28 -1.73 -5.63 -7.99
CA GLY A 28 -1.72 -7.08 -7.99
C GLY A 28 -0.37 -7.70 -8.36
N LEU A 29 -0.33 -9.03 -8.28
CA LEU A 29 0.79 -9.86 -8.73
C LEU A 29 0.52 -10.40 -10.14
N TYR A 30 1.49 -10.22 -11.02
CA TYR A 30 1.54 -10.77 -12.36
C TYR A 30 2.68 -11.78 -12.39
N PRO A 31 2.40 -13.08 -12.16
CA PRO A 31 3.41 -14.12 -12.30
C PRO A 31 3.67 -14.42 -13.78
N ASP A 32 4.74 -15.17 -14.04
CA ASP A 32 5.04 -15.76 -15.35
C ASP A 32 5.04 -14.75 -16.51
N VAL A 33 5.62 -13.58 -16.26
CA VAL A 33 5.66 -12.50 -17.25
C VAL A 33 6.48 -12.90 -18.46
N GLY A 34 5.92 -12.61 -19.63
CA GLY A 34 6.53 -12.92 -20.92
C GLY A 34 7.27 -11.73 -21.53
N CYS A 35 7.86 -11.99 -22.68
CA CYS A 35 8.45 -10.95 -23.50
C CYS A 35 7.35 -10.10 -24.16
N PRO A 36 7.33 -8.76 -23.97
CA PRO A 36 6.32 -7.88 -24.57
C PRO A 36 6.24 -7.96 -26.09
N VAL A 37 7.35 -8.24 -26.77
CA VAL A 37 7.40 -8.28 -28.25
C VAL A 37 6.84 -9.58 -28.85
N THR A 38 6.62 -10.61 -28.03
CA THR A 38 6.13 -11.92 -28.48
C THR A 38 4.97 -12.46 -27.65
N THR A 39 4.18 -11.57 -27.03
CA THR A 39 3.08 -11.93 -26.11
C THR A 39 2.31 -13.18 -26.55
N PHE A 40 2.57 -14.30 -25.87
CA PHE A 40 1.83 -15.55 -26.00
C PHE A 40 0.82 -15.65 -24.84
N GLY A 41 -0.45 -15.87 -25.16
CA GLY A 41 -1.48 -16.17 -24.16
C GLY A 41 -1.96 -14.95 -23.36
N ARG A 42 -2.22 -15.14 -22.06
CA ARG A 42 -2.83 -14.14 -21.16
C ARG A 42 -1.86 -13.58 -20.11
N ALA A 43 -0.55 -13.80 -20.28
CA ALA A 43 0.45 -13.28 -19.36
C ALA A 43 0.67 -11.78 -19.56
N ALA A 44 1.05 -11.08 -18.48
CA ALA A 44 1.60 -9.73 -18.57
C ALA A 44 3.00 -9.76 -19.21
N GLY A 45 3.44 -8.62 -19.74
CA GLY A 45 4.78 -8.47 -20.32
C GLY A 45 5.72 -7.67 -19.42
N LEU A 46 6.98 -8.07 -19.36
CA LEU A 46 8.07 -7.35 -18.70
C LEU A 46 9.27 -7.27 -19.65
N GLN A 47 9.81 -6.07 -19.85
CA GLN A 47 11.09 -5.89 -20.51
C GLN A 47 11.92 -4.86 -19.76
N VAL A 48 13.08 -5.30 -19.28
CA VAL A 48 14.11 -4.44 -18.71
C VAL A 48 15.27 -4.38 -19.70
N THR A 49 15.56 -3.21 -20.25
CA THR A 49 16.64 -2.99 -21.21
C THR A 49 17.74 -2.11 -20.63
N TYR A 50 18.96 -2.43 -21.05
CA TYR A 50 20.17 -1.65 -20.85
C TYR A 50 20.91 -1.61 -22.18
N ASP A 51 21.02 -0.43 -22.80
CA ASP A 51 21.70 -0.13 -24.08
C ASP A 51 21.22 -0.89 -25.35
N ARG A 52 20.59 -2.08 -25.23
CA ARG A 52 19.89 -2.84 -26.31
C ARG A 52 18.72 -3.65 -25.74
N PRO A 53 17.71 -4.02 -26.55
CA PRO A 53 16.67 -4.94 -26.11
C PRO A 53 17.28 -6.31 -25.78
N LYS A 54 16.99 -6.82 -24.57
CA LYS A 54 17.38 -8.17 -24.12
C LYS A 54 16.23 -9.18 -24.22
N CYS A 55 15.22 -8.82 -24.99
CA CYS A 55 13.99 -9.57 -25.13
C CYS A 55 13.68 -9.53 -26.62
N GLU A 56 14.40 -10.38 -27.35
CA GLU A 56 14.17 -10.61 -28.78
C GLU A 56 13.05 -11.63 -28.96
N ALA A 57 12.56 -11.78 -30.19
CA ALA A 57 11.42 -12.65 -30.45
C ALA A 57 11.69 -14.14 -30.13
N THR A 58 12.96 -14.52 -30.02
CA THR A 58 13.41 -15.86 -29.67
C THR A 58 13.74 -16.03 -28.18
N ASP A 59 13.73 -14.95 -27.40
CA ASP A 59 14.08 -15.00 -25.99
C ASP A 59 12.90 -15.44 -25.13
N THR A 60 13.18 -16.37 -24.21
CA THR A 60 12.24 -16.72 -23.16
C THR A 60 12.53 -15.87 -21.92
N ILE A 61 11.48 -15.27 -21.38
CA ILE A 61 11.53 -14.49 -20.13
C ILE A 61 10.85 -15.28 -19.03
N TRP A 62 11.46 -15.26 -17.85
CA TRP A 62 10.84 -15.74 -16.61
C TRP A 62 10.89 -14.63 -15.59
N GLY A 63 9.81 -14.46 -14.84
CA GLY A 63 9.76 -13.37 -13.90
C GLY A 63 8.41 -13.12 -13.31
N TRP A 64 8.31 -11.98 -12.65
CA TRP A 64 7.07 -11.48 -12.11
C TRP A 64 7.09 -9.95 -12.08
N ILE A 65 5.90 -9.35 -12.10
CA ILE A 65 5.67 -7.94 -11.76
C ILE A 65 4.71 -7.91 -10.57
N SER A 66 5.03 -7.10 -9.56
CA SER A 66 4.11 -6.76 -8.48
C SER A 66 3.81 -5.27 -8.58
N ILE A 67 2.57 -4.93 -8.93
CA ILE A 67 2.08 -3.54 -8.95
C ILE A 67 1.38 -3.28 -7.63
N ARG A 68 1.83 -2.24 -6.94
CA ARG A 68 1.34 -1.85 -5.62
C ARG A 68 0.39 -0.68 -5.74
N GLN A 69 0.77 0.28 -6.57
CA GLN A 69 0.00 1.48 -6.86
C GLN A 69 0.11 1.75 -8.36
N ILE A 70 -1.03 2.00 -9.02
CA ILE A 70 -1.04 2.52 -10.37
C ILE A 70 -2.26 3.41 -10.54
N GLU A 71 -2.04 4.61 -11.05
CA GLU A 71 -3.11 5.53 -11.43
C GLU A 71 -2.83 6.03 -12.85
N PHE A 72 -3.92 6.37 -13.53
CA PHE A 72 -3.86 6.91 -14.87
C PHE A 72 -4.53 8.28 -14.90
N ASP A 73 -4.00 9.20 -15.70
CA ASP A 73 -4.64 10.48 -15.98
C ASP A 73 -5.85 10.31 -16.92
N ALA A 74 -6.54 11.41 -17.20
CA ALA A 74 -7.71 11.42 -18.08
C ALA A 74 -7.40 11.00 -19.53
N ALA A 75 -6.14 11.12 -19.96
CA ALA A 75 -5.68 10.66 -21.27
C ALA A 75 -5.24 9.19 -21.25
N GLY A 76 -5.29 8.53 -20.10
CA GLY A 76 -4.89 7.13 -19.92
C GLY A 76 -3.38 6.93 -19.74
N ASN A 77 -2.58 7.99 -19.57
CA ASN A 77 -1.17 7.87 -19.24
C ASN A 77 -0.99 7.56 -17.76
N VAL A 78 0.10 6.88 -17.40
CA VAL A 78 0.39 6.60 -15.99
C VAL A 78 0.78 7.88 -15.27
N SER A 79 -0.06 8.29 -14.31
CA SER A 79 0.18 9.45 -13.46
C SER A 79 0.94 9.06 -12.18
N LYS A 80 0.87 7.78 -11.78
CA LYS A 80 1.50 7.23 -10.58
C LYS A 80 1.81 5.75 -10.77
N LEU A 81 3.00 5.32 -10.33
CA LEU A 81 3.40 3.92 -10.32
C LEU A 81 4.24 3.61 -9.08
N GLU A 82 3.87 2.57 -8.37
CA GLU A 82 4.78 1.83 -7.51
C GLU A 82 4.74 0.36 -7.89
N ALA A 83 5.86 -0.20 -8.33
CA ALA A 83 5.96 -1.60 -8.72
C ALA A 83 7.32 -2.20 -8.32
N ALA A 84 7.37 -3.51 -8.22
CA ALA A 84 8.60 -4.28 -8.20
C ALA A 84 8.56 -5.33 -9.30
N TYR A 85 9.75 -5.76 -9.73
CA TYR A 85 9.87 -6.76 -10.77
C TYR A 85 11.05 -7.69 -10.52
N SER A 86 11.00 -8.85 -11.18
CA SER A 86 12.10 -9.77 -11.36
C SER A 86 12.07 -10.27 -12.80
N GLN A 87 13.19 -10.21 -13.52
CA GLN A 87 13.34 -10.73 -14.87
C GLN A 87 14.55 -11.65 -14.96
N ARG A 88 14.39 -12.80 -15.61
CA ARG A 88 15.47 -13.68 -16.09
C ARG A 88 15.30 -13.85 -17.59
N VAL A 89 16.41 -13.88 -18.32
CA VAL A 89 16.43 -14.02 -19.78
C VAL A 89 17.19 -15.30 -20.15
N GLY A 90 16.67 -16.07 -21.10
CA GLY A 90 17.32 -17.25 -21.68
C GLY A 90 17.28 -18.53 -20.82
N SER A 91 17.25 -18.42 -19.49
CA SER A 91 17.10 -19.57 -18.58
C SER A 91 16.41 -19.23 -17.26
N THR A 92 15.72 -20.21 -16.65
CA THR A 92 15.17 -20.14 -15.28
C THR A 92 16.25 -20.00 -14.20
N THR A 93 17.50 -20.39 -14.50
CA THR A 93 18.66 -20.30 -13.60
C THR A 93 19.53 -19.07 -13.85
N ALA A 94 19.29 -18.31 -14.92
CA ALA A 94 20.03 -17.09 -15.22
C ALA A 94 19.85 -16.06 -14.08
N PRO A 95 20.87 -15.24 -13.74
CA PRO A 95 20.75 -14.24 -12.68
C PRO A 95 19.50 -13.35 -12.87
N ALA A 96 18.73 -13.17 -11.79
CA ALA A 96 17.54 -12.34 -11.83
C ALA A 96 17.93 -10.85 -11.78
N TRP A 97 17.35 -10.09 -12.69
CA TRP A 97 17.32 -8.64 -12.65
C TRP A 97 16.11 -8.21 -11.85
N THR A 98 16.34 -7.76 -10.63
CA THR A 98 15.28 -7.30 -9.73
C THR A 98 15.37 -5.79 -9.54
N GLY A 99 14.22 -5.16 -9.34
CA GLY A 99 14.17 -3.71 -9.14
C GLY A 99 12.85 -3.23 -8.55
N GLN A 100 12.88 -1.98 -8.09
CA GLN A 100 11.69 -1.24 -7.66
C GLN A 100 11.53 -0.01 -8.54
N LEU A 101 10.30 0.22 -9.01
CA LEU A 101 9.90 1.40 -9.77
C LEU A 101 9.02 2.27 -8.87
N ARG A 102 9.39 3.53 -8.72
CA ARG A 102 8.60 4.55 -8.04
C ARG A 102 8.52 5.79 -8.93
N TYR A 103 7.32 6.09 -9.40
CA TYR A 103 7.03 7.29 -10.17
C TYR A 103 5.83 7.98 -9.53
N LYS A 104 6.07 9.15 -8.91
CA LYS A 104 5.04 9.98 -8.24
C LYS A 104 4.14 9.23 -7.24
N ALA A 105 4.54 8.03 -6.82
CA ALA A 105 3.80 7.26 -5.84
C ALA A 105 4.21 7.69 -4.43
N SER A 106 3.24 8.26 -3.73
CA SER A 106 3.37 8.54 -2.31
C SER A 106 3.45 7.25 -1.50
N PRO A 107 4.14 7.27 -0.35
CA PRO A 107 4.27 6.10 0.50
C PRO A 107 2.91 5.66 1.06
N MET A 108 2.68 4.35 1.07
CA MET A 108 1.63 3.69 1.86
C MET A 108 2.29 2.75 2.87
N SER A 109 1.94 2.89 4.15
CA SER A 109 2.51 2.05 5.18
C SER A 109 1.66 1.98 6.45
N LEU A 110 1.75 0.84 7.12
CA LEU A 110 1.33 0.65 8.50
C LEU A 110 2.49 0.13 9.32
N ALA A 111 2.97 0.91 10.29
CA ALA A 111 3.82 0.40 11.35
C ALA A 111 2.98 0.17 12.59
N VAL A 112 3.13 -0.99 13.23
CA VAL A 112 2.47 -1.33 14.50
C VAL A 112 3.46 -1.98 15.46
N SER A 113 3.36 -1.62 16.73
CA SER A 113 4.16 -2.22 17.79
C SER A 113 3.38 -2.37 19.09
N ALA A 114 3.52 -3.52 19.74
CA ALA A 114 3.01 -3.81 21.07
C ALA A 114 4.00 -4.72 21.82
N ALA A 115 4.14 -4.50 23.12
CA ALA A 115 4.98 -5.33 23.99
C ALA A 115 4.30 -6.67 24.31
N SER A 116 5.08 -7.64 24.82
CA SER A 116 4.60 -9.01 25.09
C SER A 116 3.49 -9.11 26.15
N ASP A 117 3.42 -8.13 27.06
CA ASP A 117 2.40 -7.99 28.10
C ASP A 117 1.15 -7.22 27.63
N SER A 118 1.07 -6.91 26.33
CA SER A 118 -0.10 -6.31 25.71
C SER A 118 -1.13 -7.38 25.32
N PRO A 119 -2.44 -7.10 25.37
CA PRO A 119 -3.48 -7.99 24.83
C PRO A 119 -3.29 -8.34 23.35
N TRP A 120 -2.51 -7.53 22.64
CA TRP A 120 -2.12 -7.73 21.24
C TRP A 120 -1.03 -8.78 21.03
N GLY A 121 -0.41 -9.25 22.11
CA GLY A 121 0.84 -10.00 22.10
C GLY A 121 2.02 -9.14 21.61
N THR A 122 3.18 -9.77 21.46
CA THR A 122 4.33 -9.11 20.84
C THR A 122 4.04 -8.85 19.36
N VAL A 123 3.90 -7.57 19.01
CA VAL A 123 3.78 -7.13 17.62
C VAL A 123 4.91 -6.16 17.34
N ARG A 124 5.63 -6.37 16.24
CA ARG A 124 6.56 -5.39 15.68
C ARG A 124 6.57 -5.57 14.17
N GLN A 125 5.66 -4.89 13.50
CA GLN A 125 5.47 -4.99 12.06
C GLN A 125 5.62 -3.61 11.43
N THR A 126 6.26 -3.57 10.28
CA THR A 126 6.22 -2.40 9.40
C THR A 126 5.92 -2.91 8.02
N ASN A 127 4.72 -2.55 7.56
CA ASN A 127 4.15 -2.99 6.31
C ASN A 127 4.24 -1.83 5.35
N TYR A 128 4.83 -2.06 4.19
CA TYR A 128 4.86 -1.10 3.09
C TYR A 128 4.05 -1.64 1.94
N GLY A 129 3.82 -0.81 0.92
CA GLY A 129 3.13 -1.23 -0.30
C GLY A 129 3.73 -2.47 -0.98
N ASP A 130 4.95 -2.86 -0.62
CA ASP A 130 5.68 -3.98 -1.23
C ASP A 130 5.18 -5.38 -0.89
N THR A 131 4.52 -5.53 0.25
CA THR A 131 4.10 -6.82 0.79
C THR A 131 2.66 -6.77 1.30
N SER A 132 1.97 -5.64 1.10
CA SER A 132 0.70 -5.32 1.72
C SER A 132 -0.18 -4.48 0.81
N MET A 133 -1.49 -4.70 0.92
CA MET A 133 -2.52 -3.90 0.27
C MET A 133 -3.13 -2.95 1.30
N PHE A 134 -3.24 -1.67 0.94
CA PHE A 134 -3.84 -0.64 1.80
C PHE A 134 -5.07 -0.05 1.15
N LYS A 135 -6.09 0.25 1.96
CA LYS A 135 -7.30 0.95 1.54
C LYS A 135 -7.61 2.06 2.54
N LEU A 136 -7.99 3.21 2.01
CA LEU A 136 -8.47 4.35 2.77
C LEU A 136 -9.86 4.71 2.21
N SER A 137 -10.85 4.88 3.08
CA SER A 137 -12.20 5.26 2.70
C SER A 137 -12.91 6.01 3.82
N GLY A 138 -14.03 6.65 3.48
CA GLY A 138 -14.81 7.47 4.41
C GLY A 138 -14.68 8.96 4.13
N ASP A 139 -15.06 9.77 5.10
CA ASP A 139 -15.11 11.23 4.98
C ASP A 139 -14.64 11.89 6.28
N ALA A 140 -14.89 13.20 6.42
CA ALA A 140 -14.47 13.94 7.59
C ALA A 140 -15.18 13.50 8.89
N SER A 141 -16.29 12.77 8.82
CA SER A 141 -16.99 12.25 10.00
C SER A 141 -16.42 10.91 10.47
N GLN A 142 -15.83 10.11 9.58
CA GLN A 142 -15.24 8.82 9.92
C GLN A 142 -14.32 8.33 8.80
N ILE A 143 -13.10 7.93 9.17
CA ILE A 143 -12.12 7.33 8.28
C ILE A 143 -11.93 5.86 8.63
N TYR A 144 -11.88 5.05 7.58
CA TYR A 144 -11.50 3.64 7.63
C TYR A 144 -10.16 3.46 6.93
N TYR A 145 -9.19 2.93 7.65
CA TYR A 145 -7.90 2.51 7.10
C TYR A 145 -7.74 1.01 7.26
N GLU A 146 -7.56 0.31 6.15
CA GLU A 146 -7.42 -1.14 6.10
C GLU A 146 -6.04 -1.50 5.55
N ALA A 147 -5.37 -2.47 6.17
CA ALA A 147 -4.12 -3.04 5.71
C ALA A 147 -4.21 -4.56 5.68
N SER A 148 -4.24 -5.14 4.49
CA SER A 148 -4.06 -6.58 4.29
C SER A 148 -2.57 -6.85 4.10
N VAL A 149 -1.97 -7.53 5.07
CA VAL A 149 -0.53 -7.76 5.14
C VAL A 149 -0.25 -9.27 5.14
N LEU A 150 1.02 -9.69 5.19
CA LEU A 150 1.36 -11.12 5.08
C LEU A 150 0.69 -11.96 6.20
N LYS A 151 -0.37 -12.70 5.82
CA LYS A 151 -1.20 -13.55 6.70
C LYS A 151 -1.84 -12.81 7.88
N ASP A 152 -2.04 -11.51 7.76
CA ASP A 152 -2.64 -10.70 8.82
C ASP A 152 -3.48 -9.58 8.20
N TYR A 153 -4.36 -9.01 9.00
CA TYR A 153 -5.25 -7.96 8.57
C TYR A 153 -5.39 -6.93 9.68
N TRP A 154 -5.39 -5.65 9.32
CA TRP A 154 -5.59 -4.56 10.26
C TRP A 154 -6.67 -3.64 9.73
N SER A 155 -7.61 -3.27 10.59
CA SER A 155 -8.56 -2.19 10.35
C SER A 155 -8.42 -1.17 11.48
N VAL A 156 -8.28 0.10 11.11
CA VAL A 156 -8.22 1.23 12.01
C VAL A 156 -9.31 2.21 11.62
N VAL A 157 -10.26 2.42 12.53
CA VAL A 157 -11.36 3.37 12.36
C VAL A 157 -11.10 4.57 13.25
N ILE A 158 -11.16 5.77 12.67
CA ILE A 158 -10.95 7.03 13.37
C ILE A 158 -12.14 7.94 13.08
N ALA A 159 -12.80 8.42 14.13
CA ALA A 159 -13.84 9.44 14.02
C ALA A 159 -13.53 10.60 14.97
N PRO A 160 -13.73 11.88 14.59
CA PRO A 160 -13.57 13.00 15.49
C PRO A 160 -14.63 12.98 16.61
N PRO A 161 -14.53 13.87 17.62
CA PRO A 161 -15.60 14.05 18.59
C PRO A 161 -16.94 14.36 17.90
N ALA A 162 -18.04 13.97 18.53
CA ALA A 162 -19.37 14.03 17.96
C ALA A 162 -19.72 15.46 17.49
N GLY A 163 -20.22 15.57 16.25
CA GLY A 163 -20.56 16.84 15.62
C GLY A 163 -19.38 17.64 15.07
N GLN A 164 -18.15 17.11 15.15
CA GLN A 164 -16.96 17.73 14.56
C GLN A 164 -16.57 17.03 13.25
N ALA A 165 -15.75 17.73 12.46
CA ALA A 165 -15.07 17.17 11.29
C ALA A 165 -13.62 16.84 11.66
N LEU A 166 -13.10 15.74 11.14
CA LEU A 166 -11.72 15.32 11.33
C LEU A 166 -10.79 16.32 10.64
N LYS A 167 -9.76 16.72 11.38
CA LYS A 167 -8.75 17.68 10.95
C LYS A 167 -7.41 17.31 11.58
N VAL A 168 -6.35 17.92 11.08
CA VAL A 168 -5.02 17.85 11.70
C VAL A 168 -5.13 18.26 13.17
N GLY A 169 -4.58 17.44 14.06
CA GLY A 169 -4.71 17.65 15.50
C GLY A 169 -4.48 16.38 16.31
N ARG A 170 -4.48 16.56 17.63
CA ARG A 170 -4.37 15.49 18.62
C ARG A 170 -5.71 15.32 19.32
N PHE A 171 -6.21 14.09 19.35
CA PHE A 171 -7.50 13.75 19.94
C PHE A 171 -7.31 12.65 20.97
N GLU A 172 -7.89 12.83 22.16
CA GLU A 172 -8.08 11.74 23.09
C GLU A 172 -9.20 10.83 22.59
N THR A 173 -9.02 9.52 22.75
CA THR A 173 -9.92 8.55 22.13
C THR A 173 -10.60 7.62 23.13
N ARG A 174 -11.78 7.17 22.74
CA ARG A 174 -12.55 6.06 23.34
C ARG A 174 -12.96 5.08 22.24
N ALA A 175 -13.58 3.97 22.64
CA ALA A 175 -14.15 3.00 21.70
C ALA A 175 -15.23 3.62 20.80
N GLU A 176 -15.98 4.60 21.33
CA GLU A 176 -17.03 5.33 20.64
C GLU A 176 -16.81 6.84 20.72
N THR A 177 -17.39 7.59 19.77
CA THR A 177 -17.31 9.05 19.75
C THR A 177 -18.24 9.65 20.82
N SER A 178 -17.83 10.77 21.40
CA SER A 178 -18.66 11.60 22.26
C SER A 178 -18.36 13.07 22.00
N ALA A 179 -19.06 13.99 22.68
CA ALA A 179 -18.76 15.42 22.58
C ALA A 179 -17.32 15.77 22.98
N GLN A 180 -16.66 14.92 23.78
CA GLN A 180 -15.31 15.15 24.32
C GLN A 180 -14.24 14.28 23.68
N PHE A 181 -14.57 13.07 23.24
CA PHE A 181 -13.60 12.07 22.79
C PHE A 181 -13.85 11.67 21.35
N ALA A 182 -12.75 11.55 20.59
CA ALA A 182 -12.76 10.90 19.29
C ALA A 182 -12.98 9.39 19.45
N ALA A 183 -13.50 8.73 18.42
CA ALA A 183 -13.47 7.27 18.35
C ALA A 183 -12.14 6.81 17.74
N LEU A 184 -11.53 5.80 18.36
CA LEU A 184 -10.49 4.99 17.74
C LEU A 184 -10.85 3.54 17.99
N ASN A 185 -11.00 2.77 16.91
CA ASN A 185 -11.22 1.33 16.99
C ASN A 185 -10.16 0.64 16.13
N VAL A 186 -9.48 -0.34 16.71
CA VAL A 186 -8.46 -1.14 16.02
C VAL A 186 -8.88 -2.59 16.07
N VAL A 187 -8.88 -3.24 14.91
CA VAL A 187 -9.19 -4.65 14.74
C VAL A 187 -8.02 -5.32 14.02
N ARG A 188 -7.61 -6.50 14.50
CA ARG A 188 -6.60 -7.35 13.87
C ARG A 188 -7.17 -8.73 13.53
N GLY A 189 -6.87 -9.23 12.34
CA GLY A 189 -7.32 -10.54 11.85
C GLY A 189 -8.72 -10.51 11.22
N LEU A 190 -8.99 -11.51 10.37
CA LEU A 190 -10.27 -11.67 9.67
C LEU A 190 -11.17 -12.72 10.33
N ASP A 191 -10.65 -13.93 10.60
CA ASP A 191 -11.46 -15.06 11.06
C ASP A 191 -11.79 -15.03 12.56
N SER A 192 -10.84 -14.54 13.36
CA SER A 192 -10.97 -14.36 14.82
C SER A 192 -10.47 -12.97 15.19
N PRO A 193 -11.27 -11.92 14.95
CA PRO A 193 -10.81 -10.54 15.09
C PRO A 193 -10.45 -10.24 16.54
N LEU A 194 -9.22 -9.81 16.75
CA LEU A 194 -8.79 -9.23 18.01
C LEU A 194 -9.13 -7.75 17.99
N TYR A 195 -9.97 -7.34 18.94
CA TYR A 195 -10.36 -5.96 19.16
C TYR A 195 -10.59 -5.74 20.65
N CYS A 196 -10.75 -4.47 21.06
CA CYS A 196 -11.04 -4.13 22.45
C CYS A 196 -12.38 -3.40 22.56
N PRO A 197 -13.35 -3.95 23.30
CA PRO A 197 -14.69 -3.37 23.39
C PRO A 197 -14.71 -2.07 24.20
N ASP A 198 -13.80 -1.93 25.17
CA ASP A 198 -13.50 -0.65 25.80
C ASP A 198 -12.03 -0.31 25.55
N SER A 199 -11.82 0.87 24.98
CA SER A 199 -10.52 1.34 24.55
C SER A 199 -10.30 2.78 24.98
N ARG A 200 -9.03 3.09 25.23
CA ARG A 200 -8.56 4.45 25.51
C ARG A 200 -7.29 4.69 24.74
N GLY A 201 -7.05 5.94 24.38
CA GLY A 201 -5.90 6.21 23.56
C GLY A 201 -5.80 7.65 23.15
N ILE A 202 -4.91 7.84 22.19
CA ILE A 202 -4.67 9.11 21.55
C ILE A 202 -4.44 8.84 20.08
N VAL A 203 -5.06 9.64 19.22
CA VAL A 203 -4.71 9.72 17.80
C VAL A 203 -4.19 11.12 17.50
N THR A 204 -3.07 11.20 16.79
CA THR A 204 -2.51 12.44 16.26
C THR A 204 -2.59 12.36 14.74
N VAL A 205 -3.50 13.14 14.15
CA VAL A 205 -3.61 13.31 12.71
C VAL A 205 -2.61 14.39 12.31
N GLU A 206 -1.58 13.98 11.57
CA GLU A 206 -0.50 14.86 11.09
C GLU A 206 -0.85 15.47 9.73
N ASP A 207 -1.57 14.73 8.89
CA ASP A 207 -2.10 15.20 7.61
C ASP A 207 -3.42 14.46 7.28
N VAL A 208 -4.34 15.13 6.62
CA VAL A 208 -5.59 14.55 6.09
C VAL A 208 -6.07 15.38 4.91
N ALA A 209 -6.44 14.71 3.81
CA ALA A 209 -6.97 15.36 2.62
C ALA A 209 -8.27 14.70 2.17
N PHE A 210 -9.17 15.51 1.63
CA PHE A 210 -10.46 15.10 1.08
C PHE A 210 -10.56 15.58 -0.38
N ASP A 211 -11.27 14.82 -1.21
CA ASP A 211 -11.61 15.27 -2.57
C ASP A 211 -12.78 16.27 -2.57
N GLY A 212 -13.16 16.73 -3.77
CA GLY A 212 -14.28 17.67 -3.94
C GLY A 212 -15.66 17.09 -3.56
N ALA A 213 -15.78 15.77 -3.42
CA ALA A 213 -16.98 15.09 -2.92
C ALA A 213 -16.93 14.85 -1.39
N GLY A 214 -15.84 15.26 -0.72
CA GLY A 214 -15.64 15.10 0.72
C GLY A 214 -15.09 13.73 1.13
N GLN A 215 -14.73 12.86 0.18
CA GLN A 215 -14.15 11.55 0.48
C GLN A 215 -12.67 11.68 0.82
N VAL A 216 -12.19 10.93 1.80
CA VAL A 216 -10.77 10.95 2.20
C VAL A 216 -9.88 10.41 1.08
N THR A 217 -8.81 11.13 0.76
CA THR A 217 -7.84 10.74 -0.30
C THR A 217 -6.42 10.54 0.22
N ALA A 218 -6.10 11.11 1.37
CA ALA A 218 -4.82 10.91 2.03
C ALA A 218 -4.95 11.07 3.54
N MET A 219 -4.07 10.39 4.27
CA MET A 219 -3.98 10.49 5.71
C MET A 219 -2.57 10.14 6.19
N ARG A 220 -2.11 10.90 7.18
CA ARG A 220 -0.96 10.53 8.00
C ARG A 220 -1.34 10.68 9.47
N ALA A 221 -1.24 9.59 10.22
CA ALA A 221 -1.62 9.61 11.62
C ALA A 221 -0.80 8.67 12.47
N ARG A 222 -0.66 9.01 13.74
CA ARG A 222 -0.09 8.13 14.76
C ARG A 222 -1.11 7.87 15.83
N PHE A 223 -1.13 6.67 16.37
CA PHE A 223 -2.04 6.34 17.45
C PHE A 223 -1.38 5.55 18.57
N GLU A 224 -1.96 5.70 19.74
CA GLU A 224 -1.78 4.85 20.90
C GLU A 224 -3.16 4.27 21.24
N TYR A 225 -3.30 2.95 21.20
CA TYR A 225 -4.53 2.22 21.46
C TYR A 225 -4.33 1.28 22.64
N ARG A 226 -5.12 1.47 23.70
CA ARG A 226 -5.07 0.65 24.92
C ARG A 226 -6.42 0.02 25.16
N CYS A 227 -6.39 -1.26 25.52
CA CYS A 227 -7.54 -1.98 26.01
C CYS A 227 -7.64 -1.75 27.52
N THR A 228 -8.84 -1.51 28.03
CA THR A 228 -9.07 -1.41 29.47
C THR A 228 -9.45 -2.79 30.05
N PRO A 229 -9.07 -3.11 31.30
CA PRO A 229 -8.18 -2.37 32.19
C PRO A 229 -6.69 -2.71 32.01
N LEU A 230 -6.32 -3.59 31.08
CA LEU A 230 -5.00 -4.19 30.98
C LEU A 230 -4.32 -3.87 29.66
N GLY A 231 -3.15 -3.23 29.71
CA GLY A 231 -2.17 -3.40 28.65
C GLY A 231 -1.23 -2.22 28.42
N GLN A 232 0.01 -2.57 28.10
CA GLN A 232 0.86 -1.72 27.28
C GLN A 232 0.15 -1.38 25.97
N PRO A 233 0.35 -0.17 25.44
CA PRO A 233 -0.39 0.27 24.28
C PRO A 233 0.06 -0.46 23.01
N LEU A 234 -0.89 -0.70 22.12
CA LEU A 234 -0.59 -0.82 20.70
C LEU A 234 -0.28 0.59 20.18
N ARG A 235 0.90 0.77 19.59
CA ARG A 235 1.29 2.01 18.90
C ARG A 235 1.23 1.77 17.41
N GLY A 236 0.70 2.73 16.66
CA GLY A 236 0.69 2.67 15.20
C GLY A 236 1.08 3.98 14.51
N ASP A 237 1.62 3.86 13.30
CA ASP A 237 1.91 4.94 12.35
C ASP A 237 1.28 4.55 11.00
N ILE A 238 0.34 5.37 10.54
CA ILE A 238 -0.40 5.23 9.30
C ILE A 238 0.13 6.26 8.32
N ARG A 239 0.44 5.82 7.10
CA ARG A 239 0.68 6.69 5.95
C ARG A 239 -0.13 6.19 4.77
N PHE A 240 -0.90 7.09 4.19
CA PHE A 240 -1.63 6.86 2.96
C PHE A 240 -1.56 8.12 2.12
N ASN A 241 -0.85 8.03 0.99
CA ASN A 241 -0.69 9.10 0.01
C ASN A 241 0.02 10.40 0.49
N ARG A 242 0.50 10.51 1.74
CA ARG A 242 1.21 11.66 2.32
C ARG A 242 2.24 11.26 3.39
#